data_AF-A0A656GKR1-F1
#
_entry.id   AF-A0A656GKR1-F1
#
_cell.length_a   1.000
_cell.length_b   1.000
_cell.length_c   1.000
_cell.angle_alpha   90.00
_cell.angle_beta   90.00
_cell.angle_gamma   90.00
#
_symmetry.space_group_name_H-M   'P 1'
#
loop_
_entity.id
_entity.type
_entity.pdbx_description
1 polymer ?
#
loop_
_entity_poly.entity_id
_entity_poly.type
_entity_poly.pdbx_seq_one_letter_code
_entity_poly.pdbx_strand_id
1 'polypeptide(L)'
;QPAAVQPLDNCMKSGNVIDESVLNCRFGQVPRPAQAEPAKGMVSADYMADFKANAARNPARSARPYSVATASIREWDGRNRYRAQWRVYGNTIDGDSVCENFAIRSFERRECRKAAQVNFKEECREWTKRAARNRDEDSKNAEQRYCEVAA
;
A
#
# COMPACT_ATOMS: atom_id res chain seq x y z
N GLN A 1 -15.26 -54.04 -20.08
CA GLN A 1 -15.64 -53.81 -21.50
C GLN A 1 -16.00 -52.34 -21.65
N PRO A 2 -15.44 -51.57 -22.59
CA PRO A 2 -15.87 -50.20 -22.80
C PRO A 2 -17.32 -50.19 -23.30
N ALA A 3 -18.16 -49.31 -22.73
CA ALA A 3 -19.54 -49.16 -23.14
C ALA A 3 -19.59 -48.76 -24.64
N ALA A 4 -20.41 -49.46 -25.42
CA ALA A 4 -20.57 -49.17 -26.84
C ALA A 4 -21.15 -47.75 -27.00
N VAL A 5 -20.37 -46.84 -27.59
CA VAL A 5 -20.78 -45.45 -27.81
C VAL A 5 -21.96 -45.44 -28.77
N GLN A 6 -23.09 -44.86 -28.34
CA GLN A 6 -24.27 -44.77 -29.20
C GLN A 6 -24.18 -43.60 -30.20
N PRO A 7 -24.80 -43.71 -31.40
CA PRO A 7 -24.89 -42.59 -32.34
C PRO A 7 -25.62 -41.40 -31.70
N LEU A 8 -25.13 -40.18 -31.91
CA LEU A 8 -25.69 -38.96 -31.31
C LEU A 8 -27.16 -38.75 -31.68
N ASP A 9 -27.54 -39.07 -32.92
CA ASP A 9 -28.91 -38.92 -33.43
C ASP A 9 -29.94 -39.71 -32.63
N ASN A 10 -29.55 -40.86 -32.06
CA ASN A 10 -30.44 -41.67 -31.22
C ASN A 10 -30.65 -41.07 -29.82
N CYS A 11 -29.75 -40.18 -29.39
CA CYS A 11 -29.76 -39.57 -28.06
C CYS A 11 -30.26 -38.12 -28.07
N MET A 12 -30.30 -37.47 -29.23
CA MET A 12 -30.84 -36.13 -29.40
C MET A 12 -32.37 -36.18 -29.38
N LYS A 13 -32.98 -35.51 -28.40
CA LYS A 13 -34.43 -35.26 -28.42
C LYS A 13 -34.73 -34.19 -29.48
N SER A 14 -36.00 -33.95 -29.80
CA SER A 14 -36.50 -33.07 -30.87
C SER A 14 -36.17 -31.56 -30.74
N GLY A 15 -35.08 -31.21 -30.06
CA GLY A 15 -34.54 -29.85 -29.94
C GLY A 15 -33.00 -29.88 -29.82
N ASN A 16 -32.36 -28.78 -30.22
CA ASN A 16 -30.90 -28.65 -30.32
C ASN A 16 -30.17 -28.46 -28.97
N VAL A 17 -30.75 -28.91 -27.85
CA VAL A 17 -30.17 -28.72 -26.52
C VAL A 17 -29.46 -30.00 -26.11
N ILE A 18 -28.14 -29.92 -25.96
CA ILE A 18 -27.31 -31.03 -25.46
C ILE A 18 -27.24 -30.89 -23.93
N ASP A 19 -27.91 -31.80 -23.23
CA ASP A 19 -27.91 -31.87 -21.76
C ASP A 19 -27.25 -33.15 -21.23
N GLU A 20 -27.17 -33.29 -19.90
CA GLU A 20 -26.57 -34.44 -19.21
C GLU A 20 -27.24 -35.78 -19.60
N SER A 21 -28.52 -35.75 -20.03
CA SER A 21 -29.23 -36.95 -20.49
C SER A 21 -28.75 -37.43 -21.86
N VAL A 22 -28.41 -36.51 -22.78
CA VAL A 22 -27.82 -36.83 -24.08
C VAL A 22 -26.41 -37.42 -23.92
N LEU A 23 -25.61 -36.84 -23.02
CA LEU A 23 -24.27 -37.33 -22.68
C LEU A 23 -24.31 -38.74 -22.08
N ASN A 24 -25.22 -38.97 -21.13
CA ASN A 24 -25.36 -40.27 -20.48
C ASN A 24 -25.93 -41.35 -21.41
N CYS A 25 -26.83 -40.98 -22.33
CA CYS A 25 -27.34 -41.89 -23.36
C CYS A 25 -26.21 -42.34 -24.30
N ARG A 26 -25.34 -41.41 -24.69
CA ARG A 26 -24.28 -41.68 -25.67
C ARG A 26 -23.10 -42.45 -25.09
N PHE A 27 -22.70 -42.11 -23.88
CA PHE A 27 -21.45 -42.58 -23.28
C PHE A 27 -21.64 -43.43 -22.00
N GLY A 28 -22.88 -43.64 -21.54
CA GLY A 28 -23.16 -44.22 -20.23
C GLY A 28 -23.00 -43.21 -19.10
N GLN A 29 -23.12 -43.63 -17.82
CA GLN A 29 -22.96 -42.74 -16.66
C GLN A 29 -21.60 -42.05 -16.68
N VAL A 30 -21.58 -40.76 -17.01
CA VAL A 30 -20.36 -39.96 -17.02
C VAL A 30 -20.06 -39.51 -15.58
N PRO A 31 -18.84 -39.74 -15.04
CA PRO A 31 -18.48 -39.26 -13.71
C PRO A 31 -18.63 -37.74 -13.65
N ARG A 32 -19.44 -37.26 -12.71
CA ARG A 32 -19.60 -35.83 -12.49
C ARG A 32 -18.26 -35.26 -12.00
N PRO A 33 -17.75 -34.15 -12.58
CA PRO A 33 -16.52 -33.55 -12.08
C PRO A 33 -16.71 -33.21 -10.61
N ALA A 34 -15.84 -33.73 -9.75
CA ALA A 34 -15.83 -33.39 -8.33
C ALA A 34 -15.75 -31.86 -8.21
N GLN A 35 -16.57 -31.28 -7.33
CA GLN A 35 -16.56 -29.85 -7.07
C GLN A 35 -15.12 -29.43 -6.77
N ALA A 36 -14.53 -28.64 -7.68
CA ALA A 36 -13.19 -28.12 -7.49
C ALA A 36 -13.18 -27.28 -6.21
N GLU A 37 -12.18 -27.49 -5.35
CA GLU A 37 -12.01 -26.67 -4.15
C GLU A 37 -12.09 -25.18 -4.52
N PRO A 38 -12.75 -24.35 -3.69
CA PRO A 38 -12.84 -22.92 -3.96
C PRO A 38 -11.45 -22.35 -4.14
N ALA A 39 -11.25 -21.59 -5.22
CA ALA A 39 -9.96 -21.00 -5.57
C ALA A 39 -9.39 -20.22 -4.37
N LYS A 40 -8.37 -20.78 -3.72
CA LYS A 40 -7.59 -20.07 -2.72
C LYS A 40 -6.84 -18.98 -3.46
N GLY A 41 -7.24 -17.72 -3.26
CA GLY A 41 -6.60 -16.57 -3.89
C GLY A 41 -5.08 -16.59 -3.66
N MET A 42 -4.31 -16.07 -4.61
CA MET A 42 -2.84 -16.10 -4.60
C MET A 42 -2.17 -15.30 -3.46
N VAL A 43 -2.95 -14.81 -2.50
CA VAL A 43 -2.51 -13.88 -1.47
C VAL A 43 -2.94 -14.42 -0.12
N SER A 44 -2.02 -14.45 0.84
CA SER A 44 -2.32 -14.89 2.20
C SER A 44 -3.37 -13.97 2.84
N ALA A 45 -4.17 -14.54 3.73
CA ALA A 45 -5.13 -13.77 4.53
C ALA A 45 -4.42 -12.66 5.32
N ASP A 46 -3.24 -12.95 5.85
CA ASP A 46 -2.42 -12.00 6.62
C ASP A 46 -1.99 -10.81 5.77
N TYR A 47 -1.50 -11.05 4.54
CA TYR A 47 -1.13 -9.96 3.63
C TYR A 47 -2.35 -9.09 3.28
N MET A 48 -3.50 -9.71 3.03
CA MET A 48 -4.74 -8.97 2.75
C MET A 48 -5.21 -8.15 3.95
N ALA A 49 -5.02 -8.66 5.17
CA ALA A 49 -5.33 -7.93 6.40
C ALA A 49 -4.41 -6.72 6.57
N ASP A 50 -3.11 -6.89 6.39
CA ASP A 50 -2.12 -5.79 6.46
C ASP A 50 -2.36 -4.74 5.38
N PHE A 51 -2.67 -5.16 4.16
CA PHE A 51 -2.98 -4.25 3.06
C PHE A 51 -4.23 -3.40 3.38
N LYS A 52 -5.32 -4.04 3.85
CA LYS A 52 -6.55 -3.34 4.25
C LYS A 52 -6.32 -2.40 5.43
N ALA A 53 -5.53 -2.81 6.42
CA ALA A 53 -5.18 -1.98 7.57
C ALA A 53 -4.40 -0.73 7.14
N ASN A 54 -3.42 -0.88 6.23
CA ASN A 54 -2.67 0.26 5.70
C ASN A 54 -3.53 1.16 4.79
N ALA A 55 -4.42 0.58 3.99
CA ALA A 55 -5.36 1.36 3.18
C ALA A 55 -6.35 2.18 4.03
N ALA A 56 -6.81 1.63 5.16
CA ALA A 56 -7.73 2.30 6.09
C ALA A 56 -7.08 3.39 6.96
N ARG A 57 -5.75 3.37 7.14
CA ARG A 57 -5.01 4.45 7.83
C ARG A 57 -5.02 5.77 7.05
N ASN A 58 -5.09 5.71 5.72
CA ASN A 58 -5.06 6.90 4.85
C ASN A 58 -6.27 7.84 4.99
N PRO A 59 -7.54 7.37 4.98
CA PRO A 59 -8.70 8.27 5.05
C PRO A 59 -8.90 8.94 6.42
N ALA A 60 -8.43 8.34 7.52
CA ALA A 60 -8.58 8.93 8.85
C ALA A 60 -7.66 10.14 9.09
N ARG A 61 -6.48 10.19 8.43
CA ARG A 61 -5.56 11.33 8.52
C ARG A 61 -6.08 12.58 7.79
N SER A 62 -6.87 12.41 6.72
CA SER A 62 -7.37 13.50 5.88
C SER A 62 -8.41 14.44 6.54
N ALA A 63 -8.97 14.09 7.70
CA ALA A 63 -9.98 14.92 8.39
C ALA A 63 -9.39 15.86 9.46
N ARG A 64 -8.14 15.67 9.87
CA ARG A 64 -7.50 16.53 10.88
C ARG A 64 -6.90 17.77 10.23
N PRO A 65 -7.07 18.98 10.82
CA PRO A 65 -6.38 20.16 10.34
C PRO A 65 -4.86 19.94 10.47
N TYR A 66 -4.13 20.27 9.41
CA TYR A 66 -2.67 20.23 9.38
C TYR A 66 -2.13 21.56 8.87
N SER A 67 -0.90 21.87 9.27
CA SER A 67 -0.10 22.92 8.62
C SER A 67 0.90 22.27 7.66
N VAL A 68 1.34 23.03 6.66
CA VAL A 68 2.38 22.58 5.73
C VAL A 68 3.68 23.27 6.11
N ALA A 69 4.67 22.49 6.51
CA ALA A 69 6.02 22.97 6.70
C ALA A 69 6.79 22.86 5.37
N THR A 70 7.66 23.84 5.11
CA THR A 70 8.55 23.84 3.95
C THR A 70 9.98 24.03 4.44
N ALA A 71 10.91 23.23 3.93
CA ALA A 71 12.34 23.40 4.16
C ALA A 71 13.13 23.29 2.87
N SER A 72 14.25 24.01 2.81
CA SER A 72 15.24 23.85 1.77
C SER A 72 16.28 22.84 2.27
N ILE A 73 16.29 21.64 1.71
CA ILE A 73 17.11 20.51 2.16
C ILE A 73 18.22 20.28 1.15
N ARG A 74 19.46 20.16 1.62
CA ARG A 74 20.63 19.97 0.75
C ARG A 74 20.60 18.57 0.13
N GLU A 75 20.90 18.47 -1.15
CA GLU A 75 21.18 17.18 -1.79
C GLU A 75 22.43 16.52 -1.18
N TRP A 76 22.44 15.20 -1.09
CA TRP A 76 23.54 14.45 -0.48
C TRP A 76 24.85 14.57 -1.29
N ASP A 77 24.76 14.46 -2.61
CA ASP A 77 25.89 14.50 -3.57
C ASP A 77 25.96 15.79 -4.41
N GLY A 78 24.90 16.60 -4.36
CA GLY A 78 24.71 17.76 -5.23
C GLY A 78 25.07 19.12 -4.60
N ARG A 79 25.15 20.12 -5.48
CA ARG A 79 25.12 21.55 -5.09
C ARG A 79 23.69 22.10 -5.00
N ASN A 80 22.69 21.33 -5.42
CA ASN A 80 21.29 21.74 -5.42
C ASN A 80 20.64 21.49 -4.05
N ARG A 81 19.43 22.02 -3.90
CA ARG A 81 18.60 21.88 -2.71
C ARG A 81 17.19 21.51 -3.13
N TYR A 82 16.60 20.54 -2.43
CA TYR A 82 15.19 20.24 -2.56
C TYR A 82 14.36 21.24 -1.77
N ARG A 83 13.30 21.79 -2.38
CA ARG A 83 12.22 22.45 -1.65
C ARG A 83 11.27 21.37 -1.16
N ALA A 84 11.58 20.80 0.00
CA ALA A 84 10.79 19.75 0.61
C ALA A 84 9.57 20.35 1.34
N GLN A 85 8.43 19.69 1.22
CA GLN A 85 7.23 20.01 1.98
C GLN A 85 6.72 18.77 2.71
N TRP A 86 6.10 18.99 3.87
CA TRP A 86 5.41 17.95 4.63
C TRP A 86 4.29 18.54 5.48
N ARG A 87 3.35 17.69 5.85
CA ARG A 87 2.23 18.00 6.73
C ARG A 87 2.68 17.84 8.20
N VAL A 88 2.18 18.73 9.03
CA VAL A 88 2.39 18.73 10.48
C VAL A 88 1.02 18.74 11.17
N TYR A 89 0.79 17.77 12.03
CA TYR A 89 -0.42 17.66 12.84
C TYR A 89 -0.08 17.99 14.29
N GLY A 90 -0.43 19.19 14.75
CA GLY A 90 0.01 19.68 16.06
C GLY A 90 1.54 19.78 16.10
N ASN A 91 2.18 18.92 16.91
CA ASN A 91 3.64 18.81 17.01
C ASN A 91 4.22 17.56 16.33
N THR A 92 3.46 16.82 15.52
CA THR A 92 3.95 15.60 14.87
C THR A 92 4.09 15.82 13.37
N ILE A 93 5.26 15.49 12.82
CA ILE A 93 5.51 15.50 11.38
C ILE A 93 4.95 14.20 10.78
N ASP A 94 4.16 14.32 9.72
CA ASP A 94 3.73 13.16 8.94
C ASP A 94 4.84 12.73 7.96
N GLY A 95 5.63 11.74 8.36
CA GLY A 95 6.75 11.22 7.58
C GLY A 95 6.38 10.70 6.20
N ASP A 96 5.12 10.29 5.99
CA ASP A 96 4.62 9.83 4.69
C ASP A 96 4.42 10.99 3.70
N SER A 97 4.11 12.17 4.25
CA SER A 97 3.87 13.38 3.48
C SER A 97 5.13 14.10 2.99
N VAL A 98 6.30 13.65 3.45
CA VAL A 98 7.59 14.27 3.14
C VAL A 98 7.86 14.19 1.64
N CYS A 99 8.10 15.36 1.04
CA CYS A 99 8.34 15.55 -0.37
C CYS A 99 7.14 15.15 -1.27
N GLU A 100 5.90 15.26 -0.76
CA GLU A 100 4.68 15.04 -1.56
C GLU A 100 4.47 16.08 -2.66
N ASN A 101 5.18 17.21 -2.61
CA ASN A 101 5.20 18.22 -3.67
C ASN A 101 5.90 17.74 -4.96
N PHE A 102 6.55 16.58 -4.94
CA PHE A 102 7.11 15.90 -6.12
C PHE A 102 6.22 14.73 -6.55
N ALA A 103 6.27 14.36 -7.83
CA ALA A 103 5.45 13.26 -8.35
C ALA A 103 5.74 11.93 -7.63
N ILE A 104 4.70 11.12 -7.38
CA ILE A 104 4.76 9.90 -6.54
C ILE A 104 5.90 8.93 -6.90
N ARG A 105 6.19 8.76 -8.20
CA ARG A 105 7.22 7.82 -8.69
C ARG A 105 8.46 8.52 -9.22
N SER A 106 8.66 9.79 -8.88
CA SER A 106 9.78 10.58 -9.40
C SER A 106 11.07 10.26 -8.64
N PHE A 107 12.19 10.40 -9.33
CA PHE A 107 13.52 10.26 -8.73
C PHE A 107 13.74 11.34 -7.67
N GLU A 108 13.32 12.57 -7.96
CA GLU A 108 13.40 13.72 -7.06
C GLU A 108 12.66 13.46 -5.75
N ARG A 109 11.48 12.84 -5.78
CA ARG A 109 10.75 12.49 -4.55
C ARG A 109 11.55 11.51 -3.70
N ARG A 110 12.16 10.49 -4.31
CA ARG A 110 12.96 9.48 -3.61
C ARG A 110 14.20 10.09 -2.97
N GLU A 111 14.95 10.89 -3.73
CA GLU A 111 16.17 11.53 -3.22
C GLU A 111 15.87 12.63 -2.19
N CYS A 112 14.80 13.41 -2.39
CA CYS A 112 14.33 14.38 -1.42
C CYS A 112 13.99 13.73 -0.07
N ARG A 113 13.32 12.56 -0.06
CA ARG A 113 13.01 11.85 1.19
C ARG A 113 14.26 11.33 1.90
N LYS A 114 15.26 10.84 1.16
CA LYS A 114 16.55 10.42 1.75
C LYS A 114 17.27 11.61 2.37
N ALA A 115 17.38 12.71 1.64
CA ALA A 115 17.99 13.93 2.13
C ALA A 115 17.23 14.50 3.35
N ALA A 116 15.90 14.44 3.33
CA ALA A 116 15.06 14.86 4.44
C ALA A 116 15.28 14.03 5.70
N GLN A 117 15.48 12.71 5.57
CA GLN A 117 15.79 11.85 6.71
C GLN A 117 17.09 12.27 7.41
N VAL A 118 18.12 12.63 6.65
CA VAL A 118 19.38 13.15 7.21
C VAL A 118 19.12 14.50 7.88
N ASN A 119 18.42 15.41 7.21
CA ASN A 119 18.07 16.73 7.76
C ASN A 119 17.30 16.62 9.07
N PHE A 120 16.33 15.70 9.19
CA PHE A 120 15.59 15.52 10.44
C PHE A 120 16.48 15.02 11.59
N LYS A 121 17.46 14.16 11.31
CA LYS A 121 18.45 13.73 12.31
C LYS A 121 19.33 14.90 12.77
N GLU A 122 19.73 15.76 11.84
CA GLU A 122 20.50 16.98 12.16
C GLU A 122 19.68 17.97 12.99
N GLU A 123 18.44 18.26 12.57
CA GLU A 123 17.51 19.10 13.33
C GLU A 123 17.24 18.54 14.72
N CYS A 124 16.96 17.24 14.86
CA CYS A 124 16.81 16.59 16.16
C CYS A 124 18.02 16.88 17.07
N ARG A 125 19.24 16.67 16.58
CA ARG A 125 20.47 16.95 17.36
C ARG A 125 20.60 18.41 17.75
N GLU A 126 20.30 19.34 16.84
CA GLU A 126 20.39 20.77 17.12
C GLU A 126 19.31 21.24 18.11
N TRP A 127 18.09 20.73 17.98
CA TRP A 127 17.01 21.04 18.89
C TRP A 127 17.19 20.42 20.27
N THR A 128 17.74 19.21 20.39
CA THR A 128 18.15 18.63 21.69
C THR A 128 19.14 19.54 22.42
N LYS A 129 20.15 20.07 21.71
CA LYS A 129 21.11 21.02 22.33
C LYS A 129 20.42 22.31 22.76
N ARG A 130 19.51 22.85 21.94
CA ARG A 130 18.76 24.08 22.23
C ARG A 130 17.80 23.91 23.40
N ALA A 131 17.06 22.81 23.44
CA ALA A 131 16.14 22.48 24.53
C ALA A 131 16.88 22.34 25.86
N ALA A 132 18.06 21.70 25.86
CA ALA A 132 18.92 21.60 27.04
C ALA A 132 19.41 22.98 27.53
N ARG A 133 19.71 23.91 26.61
CA ARG A 133 20.23 25.25 26.92
C ARG A 133 19.14 26.23 27.35
N ASN A 134 18.09 26.37 26.56
CA ASN A 134 17.08 27.41 26.72
C ASN A 134 15.94 26.99 27.65
N ARG A 135 15.67 25.67 27.77
CA ARG A 135 14.64 25.06 28.62
C ARG A 135 13.21 25.59 28.38
N ASP A 136 12.97 26.22 27.24
CA ASP A 136 11.64 26.65 26.81
C ASP A 136 10.84 25.52 26.16
N GLU A 137 9.52 25.63 26.21
CA GLU A 137 8.61 24.63 25.64
C GLU A 137 8.68 24.55 24.12
N ASP A 138 8.97 25.66 23.41
CA ASP A 138 9.07 25.65 21.95
C ASP A 138 10.27 24.82 21.48
N SER A 139 11.41 24.96 22.16
CA SER A 139 12.61 24.16 21.89
C SER A 139 12.38 22.67 22.18
N LYS A 140 11.67 22.32 23.26
CA LYS A 140 11.29 20.93 23.55
C LYS A 140 10.31 20.36 22.53
N ASN A 141 9.33 21.15 22.12
CA ASN A 141 8.38 20.76 21.08
C ASN A 141 9.12 20.51 19.75
N ALA A 142 10.04 21.42 19.38
CA ALA A 142 10.87 21.28 18.19
C ALA A 142 11.79 20.05 18.26
N GLU A 143 12.40 19.77 19.42
CA GLU A 143 13.16 18.56 19.64
C GLU A 143 12.29 17.32 19.42
N GLN A 144 11.17 17.22 20.13
CA GLN A 144 10.27 16.07 20.06
C GLN A 144 9.84 15.79 18.62
N ARG A 145 9.38 16.80 17.88
CA ARG A 145 8.86 16.62 16.51
C ARG A 145 9.90 16.12 15.53
N TYR A 146 11.13 16.61 15.63
CA TYR A 146 12.20 16.25 14.69
C TYR A 146 12.83 14.92 15.07
N CYS A 147 12.94 14.62 16.37
CA CYS A 147 13.44 13.34 16.84
C CYS A 147 12.44 12.20 16.58
N GLU A 148 11.13 12.44 16.72
CA GLU A 148 10.09 11.44 16.43
C GLU A 148 10.09 11.01 14.98
N VAL A 149 10.20 11.93 14.02
CA VAL A 149 10.24 11.59 12.59
C VAL A 149 11.59 11.03 12.13
N ALA A 150 12.65 11.25 12.92
CA ALA A 150 14.01 10.78 12.62
C ALA A 150 14.32 9.38 13.16
N ALA A 151 13.48 8.88 14.07
CA ALA A 151 13.57 7.54 14.68
C ALA A 151 13.25 6.43 13.66
#